data_AF-A0A0S3U9K9-F1
#
_entry.id   AF-A0A0S3U9K9-F1
#
_cell.length_a   1.000
_cell.length_b   1.000
_cell.length_c   1.000
_cell.angle_alpha   90.00
_cell.angle_beta   90.00
_cell.angle_gamma   90.00
#
_symmetry.space_group_name_H-M   'P 1'
#
loop_
_entity.id
_entity.type
_entity.pdbx_description
1 polymer ?
#
loop_
_entity_poly.entity_id
_entity_poly.type
_entity_poly.pdbx_seq_one_letter_code
_entity_poly.pdbx_strand_id
1 'polypeptide(L)'
;MNWEKRKSASDSIANLLLPLSLILGLVLLLNLSDGQSSVQENTPLETWLKVIVDYLAAGAEIAAAIVIGAAVIRGIFNYARHLFSRRYHIDSTESIRLQLGRVLALGLEFTVASDILRTAVAPTRQDIVNLGALVLLRTLLNYFLEREIQQVEQSRIAEQTPQPRI
;
A
#
# COMPACT_ATOMS: atom_id res chain seq x y z
N MET A 1 14.59 9.11 34.44
CA MET A 1 13.22 8.86 33.95
C MET A 1 13.11 9.00 32.42
N ASN A 2 14.08 8.52 31.63
CA ASN A 2 14.08 8.74 30.16
C ASN A 2 14.52 7.50 29.35
N TRP A 3 14.51 6.33 29.99
CA TRP A 3 15.05 5.07 29.42
C TRP A 3 13.96 4.19 28.77
N GLU A 4 12.71 4.26 29.23
CA GLU A 4 11.58 3.48 28.68
C GLU A 4 11.10 3.97 27.30
N LYS A 5 10.98 5.29 27.10
CA LYS A 5 10.56 5.86 25.80
C LYS A 5 11.52 5.51 24.65
N ARG A 6 12.81 5.34 24.93
CA ARG A 6 13.80 4.98 23.89
C ARG A 6 13.69 3.52 23.45
N LYS A 7 13.28 2.62 24.35
CA LYS A 7 13.15 1.19 24.07
C LYS A 7 12.00 0.93 23.09
N SER A 8 10.82 1.48 23.37
CA SER A 8 9.66 1.37 22.48
C SER A 8 9.90 1.97 21.08
N ALA A 9 10.56 3.14 20.98
CA ALA A 9 10.89 3.72 19.69
C ALA A 9 11.91 2.87 18.90
N SER A 10 12.90 2.28 19.58
CA SER A 10 13.90 1.41 18.94
C SER A 10 13.30 0.09 18.46
N ASP A 11 12.35 -0.48 19.22
CA ASP A 11 11.70 -1.75 18.88
C ASP A 11 10.77 -1.60 17.66
N SER A 12 10.03 -0.49 17.57
CA SER A 12 9.22 -0.17 16.37
C SER A 12 10.08 0.08 15.14
N ILE A 13 11.23 0.76 15.29
CA ILE A 13 12.17 1.00 14.20
C ILE A 13 12.78 -0.32 13.72
N ALA A 14 13.19 -1.21 14.63
CA ALA A 14 13.74 -2.52 14.27
C ALA A 14 12.73 -3.41 13.53
N ASN A 15 11.46 -3.43 13.97
CA ASN A 15 10.39 -4.17 13.30
C ASN A 15 10.07 -3.63 11.89
N LEU A 16 10.36 -2.36 11.61
CA LEU A 16 10.23 -1.79 10.26
C LEU A 16 11.45 -2.03 9.38
N LEU A 17 12.63 -1.88 9.97
CA LEU A 17 13.89 -1.99 9.27
C LEU A 17 14.19 -3.44 8.90
N LEU A 18 13.68 -4.42 9.65
CA LEU A 18 13.83 -5.84 9.36
C LEU A 18 13.30 -6.24 7.97
N PRO A 19 12.01 -6.07 7.63
CA PRO A 19 11.51 -6.39 6.29
C PRO A 19 12.14 -5.49 5.21
N LEU A 20 12.41 -4.22 5.53
CA LEU A 20 13.02 -3.27 4.60
C LEU A 20 14.44 -3.67 4.20
N SER A 21 15.28 -4.05 5.16
CA SER A 21 16.66 -4.46 4.91
C SER A 21 16.72 -5.83 4.24
N LEU A 22 15.74 -6.71 4.52
CA LEU A 22 15.59 -7.98 3.82
C LEU A 22 15.24 -7.77 2.34
N ILE A 23 14.27 -6.91 2.04
CA ILE A 23 13.89 -6.56 0.66
C ILE A 23 15.07 -5.88 -0.04
N LEU A 24 15.69 -4.88 0.60
CA LEU A 24 16.80 -4.13 0.01
C LEU A 24 18.04 -5.02 -0.19
N GLY A 25 18.32 -5.91 0.75
CA GLY A 25 19.39 -6.91 0.64
C GLY A 25 19.10 -7.94 -0.46
N LEU A 26 17.87 -8.44 -0.57
CA LEU A 26 17.46 -9.36 -1.63
C LEU A 26 17.54 -8.70 -3.02
N VAL A 27 17.03 -7.47 -3.15
CA VAL A 27 17.10 -6.69 -4.40
C VAL A 27 18.56 -6.40 -4.76
N LEU A 28 19.41 -6.02 -3.80
CA LEU A 28 20.83 -5.78 -4.03
C LEU A 28 21.58 -7.06 -4.43
N LEU A 29 21.28 -8.20 -3.77
CA LEU A 29 21.84 -9.51 -4.10
C LEU A 29 21.47 -9.91 -5.54
N LEU A 30 20.20 -9.76 -5.92
CA LEU A 30 19.72 -10.07 -7.26
C LEU A 30 20.25 -9.11 -8.33
N ASN A 31 20.50 -7.84 -7.97
CA ASN A 31 21.12 -6.87 -8.86
C ASN A 31 22.61 -7.17 -9.12
N LEU A 32 23.33 -7.65 -8.09
CA LEU A 32 24.75 -8.03 -8.16
C LEU A 32 24.99 -9.41 -8.77
N SER A 33 23.99 -10.30 -8.78
CA SER A 33 24.07 -11.62 -9.37
C SER A 33 24.09 -11.53 -10.90
N ASP A 34 25.25 -11.17 -11.44
CA ASP A 34 25.45 -11.07 -12.87
C ASP A 34 25.71 -12.44 -13.50
N GLY A 35 24.71 -12.94 -14.22
CA GLY A 35 24.87 -14.09 -15.11
C GLY A 35 24.40 -15.41 -14.54
N GLN A 36 23.13 -15.72 -14.84
CA GLN A 36 22.95 -16.88 -15.69
C GLN A 36 22.07 -16.45 -16.86
N SER A 37 22.72 -16.11 -17.97
CA SER A 37 22.12 -16.21 -19.29
C SER A 37 21.76 -17.69 -19.48
N SER A 38 20.67 -18.14 -18.87
CA SER A 38 20.05 -19.39 -19.29
C SER A 38 19.69 -19.18 -20.74
N VAL A 39 20.35 -19.93 -21.63
CA VAL A 39 19.84 -20.13 -22.99
C VAL A 39 18.40 -20.60 -22.79
N GLN A 40 17.47 -19.68 -23.01
CA GLN A 40 16.05 -19.88 -22.78
C GLN A 40 15.59 -20.83 -23.89
N GLU A 41 15.56 -22.13 -23.61
CA GLU A 41 14.61 -23.01 -24.28
C GLU A 41 13.21 -22.49 -23.92
N ASN A 42 12.75 -21.49 -24.67
CA ASN A 42 11.38 -21.00 -24.59
C ASN A 42 10.49 -22.15 -25.04
N THR A 43 10.03 -22.97 -24.10
CA THR A 43 8.97 -23.91 -24.40
C THR A 43 7.77 -23.10 -24.91
N PRO A 44 7.11 -23.50 -26.01
CA PRO A 44 5.99 -22.74 -26.57
C PRO A 44 4.90 -22.41 -25.54
N LEU A 45 4.75 -23.28 -24.52
CA LEU A 45 3.81 -23.13 -23.42
C LEU A 45 4.10 -21.91 -22.53
N GLU A 46 5.38 -21.59 -22.29
CA GLU A 46 5.79 -20.45 -21.47
C GLU A 46 5.37 -19.11 -22.11
N THR A 47 5.47 -19.03 -23.44
CA THR A 47 5.08 -17.83 -24.20
C THR A 47 3.57 -17.56 -24.13
N TRP A 48 2.75 -18.59 -24.31
CA TRP A 48 1.29 -18.44 -24.21
C TRP A 48 0.84 -18.07 -22.79
N LEU A 49 1.50 -18.65 -21.78
CA LEU A 49 1.20 -18.38 -20.38
C LEU A 49 1.56 -16.92 -20.01
N LYS A 50 2.70 -16.40 -20.48
CA LYS A 50 3.07 -14.96 -20.36
C LYS A 50 2.00 -14.04 -20.92
N VAL A 51 1.56 -14.30 -22.14
CA VAL A 51 0.55 -13.46 -22.81
C VAL A 51 -0.75 -13.44 -22.02
N ILE A 52 -1.24 -14.60 -21.57
CA ILE A 52 -2.48 -14.69 -20.79
C ILE A 52 -2.35 -13.90 -19.49
N VAL A 53 -1.24 -14.08 -18.77
CA VAL A 53 -1.02 -13.41 -17.50
C VAL A 53 -0.84 -11.90 -17.66
N ASP A 54 -0.17 -11.43 -18.71
CA ASP A 54 -0.07 -10.00 -19.01
C ASP A 54 -1.44 -9.37 -19.27
N TYR A 55 -2.33 -10.06 -20.00
CA TYR A 55 -3.69 -9.58 -20.21
C TYR A 55 -4.52 -9.57 -18.92
N LEU A 56 -4.39 -10.58 -18.07
CA LEU A 56 -5.07 -10.62 -16.78
C LEU A 56 -4.57 -9.52 -15.83
N ALA A 57 -3.25 -9.31 -15.78
CA ALA A 57 -2.63 -8.24 -15.00
C ALA A 57 -3.11 -6.86 -15.47
N ALA A 58 -3.09 -6.62 -16.78
CA ALA A 58 -3.62 -5.39 -17.37
C ALA A 58 -5.10 -5.20 -17.07
N GLY A 59 -5.91 -6.27 -17.11
CA GLY A 59 -7.32 -6.22 -16.73
C GLY A 59 -7.54 -5.80 -15.27
N ALA A 60 -6.75 -6.35 -14.35
CA ALA A 60 -6.80 -5.96 -12.94
C ALA A 60 -6.38 -4.50 -12.73
N GLU A 61 -5.35 -4.04 -13.43
CA GLU A 61 -4.89 -2.64 -13.37
C GLU A 61 -5.94 -1.65 -13.92
N ILE A 62 -6.59 -1.99 -15.02
CA ILE A 62 -7.70 -1.21 -15.58
C ILE A 62 -8.87 -1.16 -14.59
N ALA A 63 -9.23 -2.29 -13.97
CA ALA A 63 -10.28 -2.33 -12.96
C ALA A 63 -9.94 -1.42 -11.76
N ALA A 64 -8.70 -1.47 -11.27
CA ALA A 64 -8.22 -0.57 -10.23
C ALA A 64 -8.37 0.91 -10.62
N ALA A 65 -7.91 1.27 -11.82
CA ALA A 65 -7.97 2.64 -12.32
C ALA A 65 -9.42 3.15 -12.42
N ILE A 66 -10.34 2.32 -12.90
CA ILE A 66 -11.77 2.67 -13.00
C ILE A 66 -12.38 2.88 -11.61
N VAL A 67 -12.16 1.93 -10.70
CA VAL A 67 -12.73 1.96 -9.35
C VAL A 67 -12.22 3.17 -8.57
N ILE A 68 -10.91 3.41 -8.58
CA ILE A 68 -10.27 4.55 -7.93
C ILE A 68 -10.73 5.86 -8.57
N GLY A 69 -10.67 5.95 -9.90
CA GLY A 69 -11.05 7.16 -10.63
C GLY A 69 -12.49 7.57 -10.39
N ALA A 70 -13.43 6.62 -10.45
CA ALA A 70 -14.84 6.87 -10.18
C ALA A 70 -15.08 7.33 -8.73
N ALA A 71 -14.39 6.73 -7.76
CA ALA A 71 -14.48 7.13 -6.35
C ALA A 71 -14.00 8.56 -6.14
N VAL A 72 -12.84 8.91 -6.69
CA VAL A 72 -12.25 10.25 -6.60
C VAL A 72 -13.18 11.30 -7.21
N ILE A 73 -13.68 11.07 -8.43
CA ILE A 73 -14.61 11.99 -9.09
C ILE A 73 -15.87 12.21 -8.24
N ARG A 74 -16.46 11.12 -7.72
CA ARG A 74 -17.65 11.20 -6.87
C ARG A 74 -17.37 11.93 -5.56
N GLY A 75 -16.21 11.68 -4.94
CA GLY A 75 -15.77 12.36 -3.73
C GLY A 75 -15.61 13.85 -3.91
N ILE A 76 -14.94 14.28 -5.00
CA ILE A 76 -14.77 15.69 -5.37
C ILE A 76 -16.13 16.37 -5.56
N PHE A 77 -17.04 15.73 -6.32
CA PHE A 77 -18.37 16.29 -6.57
C PHE A 77 -19.18 16.48 -5.28
N ASN A 78 -19.18 15.46 -4.41
CA ASN A 78 -19.88 15.51 -3.13
C ASN A 78 -19.30 16.59 -2.21
N TYR A 79 -17.97 16.69 -2.14
CA TYR A 79 -17.28 17.69 -1.33
C TYR A 79 -17.55 19.12 -1.84
N ALA A 80 -17.44 19.35 -3.15
CA ALA A 80 -17.74 20.64 -3.75
C ALA A 80 -19.19 21.06 -3.49
N ARG A 81 -20.16 20.16 -3.67
CA ARG A 81 -21.58 20.45 -3.40
C ARG A 81 -21.84 20.83 -1.94
N HIS A 82 -21.13 20.21 -0.99
CA HIS A 82 -21.19 20.55 0.42
C HIS A 82 -20.55 21.91 0.72
N LEU A 83 -19.44 22.25 0.06
CA LEU A 83 -18.80 23.57 0.22
C LEU A 83 -19.73 24.71 -0.21
N PHE A 84 -20.50 24.51 -1.28
CA PHE A 84 -21.49 25.49 -1.76
C PHE A 84 -22.80 25.51 -0.96
N SER A 85 -23.17 24.40 -0.30
CA SER A 85 -24.36 24.34 0.57
C SER A 85 -23.97 24.70 2.00
N ARG A 86 -24.14 25.97 2.36
CA ARG A 86 -23.71 26.66 3.61
C ARG A 86 -24.23 26.08 4.96
N ARG A 87 -24.68 24.83 5.05
CA ARG A 87 -25.01 24.12 6.31
C ARG A 87 -23.89 23.15 6.68
N TYR A 88 -23.06 23.63 7.59
CA TYR A 88 -21.91 22.94 8.15
C TYR A 88 -22.38 21.77 9.04
N HIS A 89 -22.15 20.53 8.63
CA HIS A 89 -22.20 19.35 9.50
C HIS A 89 -20.89 18.57 9.37
N ILE A 90 -20.19 18.42 10.49
CA ILE A 90 -18.88 17.76 10.59
C ILE A 90 -19.00 16.26 10.24
N ASP A 91 -20.13 15.63 10.55
CA ASP A 91 -20.40 14.20 10.30
C ASP A 91 -20.39 13.82 8.80
N SER A 92 -20.76 14.74 7.91
CA SER A 92 -20.84 14.45 6.47
C SER A 92 -19.46 14.27 5.82
N THR A 93 -18.42 14.92 6.33
CA THR A 93 -17.06 14.80 5.76
C THR A 93 -16.42 13.46 6.12
N GLU A 94 -16.70 12.96 7.31
CA GLU A 94 -16.17 11.67 7.77
C GLU A 94 -16.76 10.51 6.98
N SER A 95 -18.06 10.54 6.68
CA SER A 95 -18.70 9.53 5.82
C SER A 95 -18.10 9.48 4.40
N ILE A 96 -17.79 10.65 3.80
CA ILE A 96 -17.13 10.73 2.49
C ILE A 96 -15.72 10.11 2.55
N ARG A 97 -14.94 10.41 3.60
CA ARG A 97 -13.60 9.83 3.79
C ARG A 97 -13.66 8.31 3.96
N LEU A 98 -14.57 7.80 4.78
CA LEU A 98 -14.72 6.36 5.01
C LEU A 98 -15.11 5.62 3.73
N GLN A 99 -16.03 6.19 2.94
CA GLN A 99 -16.44 5.60 1.67
C GLN A 99 -15.31 5.62 0.64
N LEU A 100 -14.58 6.74 0.53
CA LEU A 100 -13.40 6.83 -0.34
C LEU A 100 -12.31 5.84 0.09
N GLY A 101 -11.98 5.77 1.38
CA GLY A 101 -10.98 4.85 1.92
C GLY A 101 -11.29 3.38 1.59
N ARG A 102 -12.56 2.97 1.71
CA ARG A 102 -12.98 1.61 1.36
C ARG A 102 -12.80 1.28 -0.12
N VAL A 103 -13.14 2.22 -1.01
CA VAL A 103 -13.00 2.00 -2.45
C VAL A 103 -11.54 2.07 -2.91
N LEU A 104 -10.73 2.93 -2.28
CA LEU A 104 -9.29 2.98 -2.51
C LEU A 104 -8.60 1.68 -2.07
N ALA A 105 -9.00 1.11 -0.93
CA ALA A 105 -8.49 -0.19 -0.48
C ALA A 105 -8.79 -1.29 -1.51
N LEU A 106 -10.01 -1.34 -2.05
CA LEU A 106 -10.37 -2.28 -3.12
C LEU A 106 -9.53 -2.08 -4.39
N GLY A 107 -9.31 -0.82 -4.80
CA GLY A 107 -8.44 -0.50 -5.93
C GLY A 107 -7.00 -0.99 -5.71
N LEU A 108 -6.50 -0.89 -4.49
CA LEU A 108 -5.18 -1.42 -4.11
C LEU A 108 -5.13 -2.95 -4.17
N GLU A 109 -6.21 -3.67 -3.81
CA GLU A 109 -6.23 -5.13 -3.95
C GLU A 109 -6.10 -5.58 -5.42
N PHE A 110 -6.71 -4.85 -6.36
CA PHE A 110 -6.56 -5.13 -7.79
C PHE A 110 -5.14 -4.87 -8.30
N THR A 111 -4.48 -3.80 -7.84
CA THR A 111 -3.07 -3.58 -8.20
C THR A 111 -2.18 -4.68 -7.62
N VAL A 112 -2.42 -5.11 -6.37
CA VAL A 112 -1.74 -6.27 -5.76
C VAL A 112 -1.88 -7.51 -6.62
N ALA A 113 -3.09 -7.82 -7.08
CA ALA A 113 -3.33 -8.98 -7.93
C ALA A 113 -2.54 -8.90 -9.24
N SER A 114 -2.49 -7.73 -9.88
CA SER A 114 -1.71 -7.49 -11.11
C SER A 114 -0.21 -7.78 -10.90
N ASP A 115 0.36 -7.32 -9.78
CA ASP A 115 1.79 -7.51 -9.51
C ASP A 115 2.14 -8.97 -9.19
N ILE A 116 1.28 -9.66 -8.45
CA ILE A 116 1.43 -11.09 -8.17
C ILE A 116 1.39 -11.88 -9.48
N LEU A 117 0.46 -11.54 -10.37
CA LEU A 117 0.34 -12.17 -11.69
C LEU A 117 1.63 -12.02 -12.50
N ARG A 118 2.14 -10.78 -12.65
CA ARG A 118 3.38 -10.52 -13.42
C ARG A 118 4.59 -11.27 -12.86
N THR A 119 4.70 -11.35 -11.54
CA THR A 119 5.85 -12.00 -10.89
C THR A 119 5.79 -13.52 -10.86
N ALA A 120 4.61 -14.11 -11.00
CA ALA A 120 4.45 -15.56 -11.02
C ALA A 120 4.97 -16.24 -12.31
N VAL A 121 5.06 -15.51 -13.43
CA VAL A 121 5.25 -16.14 -14.75
C VAL A 121 6.63 -15.94 -15.38
N ALA A 122 7.28 -14.80 -15.15
CA ALA A 122 8.69 -14.64 -15.50
C ALA A 122 9.31 -13.51 -14.68
N PRO A 123 9.99 -13.83 -13.58
CA PRO A 123 10.73 -12.82 -12.84
C PRO A 123 11.94 -12.39 -13.67
N THR A 124 11.83 -11.30 -14.45
CA THR A 124 13.01 -10.64 -15.01
C THR A 124 13.72 -9.84 -13.92
N ARG A 125 15.01 -9.51 -14.09
CA ARG A 125 15.71 -8.67 -13.09
C ARG A 125 15.01 -7.32 -12.89
N GLN A 126 14.48 -6.73 -13.96
CA GLN A 126 13.72 -5.49 -13.89
C GLN A 126 12.39 -5.69 -13.15
N ASP A 127 11.71 -6.81 -13.36
CA ASP A 127 10.45 -7.13 -12.66
C ASP A 127 10.68 -7.39 -11.18
N ILE A 128 11.81 -8.00 -10.79
CA ILE A 128 12.18 -8.18 -9.39
C ILE A 128 12.47 -6.83 -8.72
N VAL A 129 13.16 -5.91 -9.41
CA VAL A 129 13.37 -4.54 -8.90
C VAL A 129 12.04 -3.79 -8.77
N ASN A 130 11.15 -3.88 -9.76
CA ASN A 130 9.82 -3.25 -9.73
C ASN A 130 8.96 -3.83 -8.59
N LEU A 131 8.96 -5.16 -8.42
CA LEU A 131 8.29 -5.83 -7.31
C LEU A 131 8.86 -5.37 -5.98
N GLY A 132 10.18 -5.29 -5.86
CA GLY A 132 10.87 -4.81 -4.66
C GLY A 132 10.45 -3.40 -4.30
N ALA A 133 10.42 -2.48 -5.27
CA ALA A 133 9.95 -1.10 -5.09
C ALA A 133 8.48 -1.04 -4.65
N LEU A 134 7.64 -1.90 -5.21
CA LEU A 134 6.22 -1.93 -4.90
C LEU A 134 5.90 -2.53 -3.53
N VAL A 135 6.58 -3.62 -3.14
CA VAL A 135 6.47 -4.17 -1.78
C VAL A 135 6.94 -3.14 -0.76
N LEU A 136 8.06 -2.45 -1.04
CA LEU A 136 8.55 -1.31 -0.25
C LEU A 136 7.48 -0.24 -0.07
N LEU A 137 6.85 0.20 -1.17
CA LEU A 137 5.79 1.20 -1.14
C LEU A 137 4.64 0.75 -0.23
N ARG A 138 4.18 -0.50 -0.36
CA ARG A 138 3.11 -1.05 0.47
C ARG A 138 3.48 -1.09 1.95
N THR A 139 4.70 -1.53 2.28
CA THR A 139 5.17 -1.55 3.67
C THR A 139 5.22 -0.15 4.26
N LEU A 140 5.71 0.83 3.50
CA LEU A 140 5.77 2.22 3.95
C LEU A 140 4.36 2.81 4.16
N LEU A 141 3.45 2.63 3.20
CA LEU A 141 2.08 3.12 3.31
C LEU A 141 1.34 2.48 4.50
N ASN A 142 1.41 1.16 4.64
CA ASN A 142 0.76 0.45 5.74
C ASN A 142 1.32 0.89 7.09
N TYR A 143 2.64 1.13 7.17
CA TYR A 143 3.26 1.66 8.38
C TYR A 143 2.76 3.07 8.74
N PHE A 144 2.70 3.97 7.78
CA PHE A 144 2.22 5.34 8.03
C PHE A 144 0.76 5.33 8.50
N LEU A 145 -0.09 4.51 7.87
CA LEU A 145 -1.49 4.33 8.25
C LEU A 145 -1.63 3.81 9.68
N GLU A 146 -0.94 2.71 10.01
CA GLU A 146 -0.97 2.12 11.36
C GLU A 146 -0.50 3.14 12.41
N ARG A 147 0.55 3.90 12.11
CA ARG A 147 1.06 4.94 13.01
C ARG A 147 0.07 6.09 13.22
N GLU A 148 -0.62 6.53 12.17
CA GLU A 148 -1.64 7.58 12.28
C GLU A 148 -2.83 7.11 13.14
N ILE A 149 -3.30 5.87 12.93
CA ILE A 149 -4.38 5.28 13.72
C ILE A 149 -3.99 5.22 15.21
N GLN A 150 -2.79 4.75 15.53
CA GLN A 150 -2.30 4.68 16.91
C GLN A 150 -2.20 6.06 17.58
N GLN A 151 -1.83 7.10 16.83
CA GLN A 151 -1.80 8.47 17.37
C GLN A 151 -3.20 9.00 17.69
N VAL A 152 -4.18 8.71 16.84
CA VAL A 152 -5.57 9.09 17.06
C VAL A 152 -6.14 8.34 18.27
N GLU A 153 -5.88 7.04 18.38
CA GLU A 153 -6.30 6.20 19.52
C GLU A 153 -5.75 6.74 20.85
N GLN A 154 -4.45 7.03 20.91
CA GLN A 154 -3.81 7.56 22.11
C GLN A 154 -4.35 8.95 22.49
N SER A 155 -4.67 9.79 21.50
CA SER A 155 -5.25 11.11 21.75
C SER A 155 -6.66 11.00 22.35
N ARG A 156 -7.49 10.05 21.88
CA ARG A 156 -8.81 9.80 22.47
C ARG A 156 -8.74 9.26 23.90
N ILE A 157 -7.78 8.37 24.19
CA ILE A 157 -7.58 7.82 25.54
C ILE A 157 -7.14 8.91 26.52
N ALA A 158 -6.27 9.83 26.10
CA ALA A 158 -5.82 10.94 26.93
C ALA A 158 -6.96 11.89 27.34
N GLU A 159 -7.93 12.14 26.45
CA GLU A 159 -9.10 13.00 26.72
C GLU A 159 -10.14 12.35 27.65
N GLN A 160 -10.16 11.02 27.78
CA GLN A 160 -11.14 10.29 28.61
C GLN A 160 -10.70 10.07 30.06
N THR A 161 -9.48 10.50 30.44
CA THR A 161 -9.01 10.38 31.83
C THR A 161 -9.61 11.51 32.68
N PRO A 162 -10.53 11.25 33.64
CA PRO A 162 -11.11 12.30 34.47
C PRO A 162 -10.03 12.90 35.37
N GLN A 163 -9.89 14.24 35.37
CA GLN A 163 -9.01 14.93 36.32
C GLN A 163 -9.46 14.60 37.74
N PRO A 164 -8.55 14.17 38.65
CA PRO A 164 -8.89 14.06 40.05
C PRO A 164 -9.23 15.46 40.56
N ARG A 165 -10.49 15.69 40.94
CA ARG A 165 -10.89 16.88 41.67
C ARG A 165 -10.14 16.86 43.00
N ILE A 166 -9.18 17.77 43.16
CA ILE A 166 -8.55 18.10 44.44
C ILE A 166 -9.38 19.21 45.09
#